data_AF-A0A2M7Q6W6-F1
#
_entry.id   AF-A0A2M7Q6W6-F1
#
_cell.length_a   1.000
_cell.length_b   1.000
_cell.length_c   1.000
_cell.angle_alpha   90.00
_cell.angle_beta   90.00
_cell.angle_gamma   90.00
#
_symmetry.space_group_name_H-M   'P 1'
#
loop_
_entity.id
_entity.type
_entity.pdbx_description
1 polymer ?
#
loop_
_entity_poly.entity_id
_entity_poly.type
_entity_poly.pdbx_seq_one_letter_code
_entity_poly.pdbx_strand_id
1 'polypeptide(L)'
;MKKLIFSKRSALATLAITAVVSLAGLMMAQTAPSLGVADSFAVLAGASIVDINPSVITGDAGLSPASGTFIGITSPEVSDTIYAVDATGPDGAAGNTQLSLAMLR
;
A
#
# COMPACT_ATOMS: atom_id res chain seq x y z
N MET A 1 9.16 30.89 50.89
CA MET A 1 9.38 30.03 49.70
C MET A 1 9.28 28.57 50.12
N LYS A 2 8.17 27.89 49.80
CA LYS A 2 7.92 26.50 50.23
C LYS A 2 8.76 25.57 49.35
N LYS A 3 9.85 25.01 49.90
CA LYS A 3 10.66 23.99 49.22
C LYS A 3 9.75 22.79 48.90
N LEU A 4 9.57 22.53 47.61
CA LEU A 4 8.84 21.37 47.11
C LEU A 4 9.71 20.13 47.36
N ILE A 5 9.46 19.44 48.47
CA ILE A 5 10.21 18.23 48.85
C ILE A 5 9.62 17.06 48.05
N PHE A 6 10.17 16.78 46.87
CA PHE A 6 9.94 15.50 46.21
C PHE A 6 10.69 14.39 46.97
N SER A 7 9.95 13.48 47.60
CA SER A 7 10.52 12.26 48.18
C SER A 7 11.10 11.40 47.06
N LYS A 8 12.32 10.86 47.22
CA LYS A 8 12.94 9.95 46.23
C LYS A 8 12.01 8.80 45.81
N ARG A 9 11.06 8.43 46.68
CA ARG A 9 10.05 7.39 46.44
C ARG A 9 8.94 7.82 45.47
N SER A 10 8.53 9.10 45.48
CA SER A 10 7.53 9.60 44.53
C SER A 10 8.13 9.82 43.15
N ALA A 11 9.38 10.28 43.06
CA ALA A 11 10.10 10.40 41.78
C ALA A 11 10.28 9.04 41.07
N LEU A 12 10.55 7.97 41.83
CA LEU A 12 10.68 6.61 41.28
C LEU A 12 9.34 6.08 40.75
N ALA A 13 8.24 6.36 41.46
CA ALA A 13 6.90 5.95 41.04
C ALA A 13 6.48 6.64 39.73
N THR A 14 6.74 7.95 39.58
CA THR A 14 6.42 8.67 38.34
C THR A 14 7.24 8.18 37.15
N LEU A 15 8.53 7.90 37.35
CA LEU A 15 9.39 7.36 36.29
C LEU A 15 8.94 5.96 35.84
N ALA A 16 8.53 5.10 36.77
CA ALA A 16 8.01 3.77 36.46
C ALA A 16 6.71 3.83 35.65
N ILE A 17 5.78 4.72 36.02
CA ILE A 17 4.50 4.87 35.30
C ILE A 17 4.73 5.39 33.87
N THR A 18 5.59 6.40 33.69
CA THR A 18 5.93 6.91 32.36
C THR A 18 6.63 5.85 31.50
N ALA A 19 7.53 5.04 32.09
CA ALA A 19 8.19 3.95 31.37
C ALA A 19 7.20 2.88 30.89
N VAL A 20 6.21 2.50 31.72
CA VAL A 20 5.18 1.51 31.35
C VAL A 20 4.28 2.01 30.22
N VAL A 21 3.86 3.28 30.25
CA VAL A 21 3.04 3.87 29.18
C VAL A 21 3.82 3.96 27.86
N SER A 22 5.12 4.27 27.93
CA SER A 22 6.00 4.34 26.75
C SER A 22 6.23 2.98 26.10
N LEU A 23 6.27 1.90 26.89
CA LEU A 23 6.50 0.55 26.39
C LEU A 23 5.23 -0.12 25.87
N ALA A 24 4.05 0.27 26.35
CA ALA A 24 2.76 -0.26 25.89
C ALA A 24 2.50 0.00 24.40
N GLY A 25 3.01 1.11 23.85
CA GLY A 25 2.89 1.44 22.43
C GLY A 25 3.69 0.53 21.49
N LEU A 26 4.73 -0.16 22.00
CA LEU A 26 5.53 -1.11 21.22
C LEU A 26 4.88 -2.49 21.10
N MET A 27 3.81 -2.76 21.87
CA MET A 27 3.20 -4.09 21.97
C MET A 27 2.00 -4.31 21.04
N MET A 28 1.59 -3.27 20.30
CA MET A 28 0.54 -3.41 19.30
C MET A 28 1.14 -3.87 17.97
N ALA A 29 1.24 -5.18 17.78
CA ALA A 29 1.52 -5.75 16.46
C ALA A 29 0.29 -5.54 15.56
N GLN A 30 0.35 -4.54 14.68
CA GLN A 30 -0.71 -4.32 13.70
C GLN A 30 -0.63 -5.40 12.62
N THR A 31 -1.69 -6.20 12.47
CA THR A 31 -1.79 -7.17 11.37
C THR A 31 -1.93 -6.42 10.05
N ALA A 32 -1.15 -6.80 9.03
CA ALA A 32 -1.30 -6.23 7.70
C ALA A 32 -2.75 -6.46 7.18
N PRO A 33 -3.39 -5.45 6.57
CA PRO A 33 -4.69 -5.65 5.95
C PRO A 33 -4.57 -6.63 4.78
N SER A 34 -5.57 -7.49 4.60
CA SER A 34 -5.62 -8.36 3.44
C SER A 34 -5.93 -7.54 2.19
N LEU A 35 -5.07 -7.63 1.18
CA LEU A 35 -5.25 -6.95 -0.12
C LEU A 35 -6.03 -7.81 -1.13
N GLY A 36 -6.37 -9.05 -0.77
CA GLY A 36 -7.05 -9.97 -1.66
C GLY A 36 -6.27 -10.18 -2.96
N VAL A 37 -6.93 -9.96 -4.10
CA VAL A 37 -6.30 -10.10 -5.42
C VAL A 37 -5.37 -8.91 -5.75
N ALA A 38 -5.53 -7.77 -5.09
CA ALA A 38 -4.65 -6.61 -5.33
C ALA A 38 -3.21 -6.86 -4.83
N ASP A 39 -2.98 -7.89 -4.01
CA ASP A 39 -1.65 -8.26 -3.49
C ASP A 39 -0.67 -8.67 -4.61
N SER A 40 -1.16 -9.16 -5.75
CA SER A 40 -0.32 -9.52 -6.90
C SER A 40 0.02 -8.33 -7.81
N PHE A 41 -0.62 -7.17 -7.61
CA PHE A 41 -0.44 -5.99 -8.45
C PHE A 41 0.54 -5.00 -7.80
N ALA A 42 1.59 -4.63 -8.53
CA ALA A 42 2.45 -3.52 -8.17
C ALA A 42 1.74 -2.17 -8.40
N VAL A 43 0.90 -2.08 -9.42
CA VAL A 43 0.10 -0.89 -9.75
C VAL A 43 -1.33 -1.32 -10.07
N LEU A 44 -2.30 -0.80 -9.32
CA LEU A 44 -3.73 -0.96 -9.62
C LEU A 44 -4.42 0.40 -9.56
N ALA A 45 -5.02 0.83 -10.67
CA ALA A 45 -5.64 2.14 -10.81
C ALA A 45 -7.12 2.04 -11.23
N GLY A 46 -7.88 3.09 -10.93
CA GLY A 46 -9.30 3.20 -11.26
C GLY A 46 -9.62 4.00 -12.52
N ALA A 47 -8.85 5.06 -12.79
CA ALA A 47 -9.17 6.07 -13.81
C ALA A 47 -8.12 6.20 -14.91
N SER A 48 -6.84 6.28 -14.54
CA SER A 48 -5.72 6.32 -15.47
C SER A 48 -4.42 5.90 -14.80
N ILE A 49 -3.47 5.43 -15.59
CA ILE A 49 -2.06 5.27 -15.21
C ILE A 49 -1.27 6.22 -16.10
N VAL A 50 -0.59 7.18 -15.52
CA VAL A 50 0.24 8.14 -16.26
C VAL A 50 1.70 7.93 -15.90
N ASP A 51 2.55 7.91 -16.92
CA ASP A 51 3.99 7.75 -16.76
C ASP A 51 4.75 8.74 -17.65
N ILE A 52 5.94 9.11 -17.20
CA ILE A 52 6.90 9.89 -17.98
C ILE A 52 8.16 9.02 -18.11
N ASN A 53 8.26 8.34 -19.25
CA ASN A 53 9.26 7.30 -19.52
C ASN A 53 10.72 7.75 -19.28
N PRO A 54 11.61 6.86 -18.78
CA PRO A 54 11.35 5.44 -18.43
C PRO A 54 11.11 5.18 -16.94
N SER A 55 10.09 4.38 -16.65
CA SER A 55 9.83 3.77 -15.34
C SER A 55 10.19 2.28 -15.30
N VAL A 56 10.34 1.71 -14.11
CA VAL A 56 10.54 0.26 -13.90
C VAL A 56 9.54 -0.25 -12.86
N ILE A 57 8.67 -1.16 -13.28
CA ILE A 57 7.61 -1.79 -12.49
C ILE A 57 7.94 -3.28 -12.40
N THR A 58 8.11 -3.78 -11.17
CA THR A 58 8.30 -5.20 -10.88
C THR A 58 7.03 -5.74 -10.23
N GLY A 59 6.27 -6.54 -10.97
CA GLY A 59 4.92 -6.98 -10.63
C GLY A 59 3.89 -6.61 -11.69
N ASP A 60 2.65 -7.09 -11.52
CA ASP A 60 1.55 -6.83 -12.44
C ASP A 60 1.07 -5.37 -12.35
N ALA A 61 0.60 -4.84 -13.48
CA ALA A 61 -0.06 -3.53 -13.55
C ALA A 61 -1.49 -3.68 -14.05
N GLY A 62 -2.44 -2.92 -13.52
CA GLY A 62 -3.85 -3.05 -13.88
C GLY A 62 -4.63 -1.74 -13.83
N LEU A 63 -5.57 -1.59 -14.75
CA LEU A 63 -6.53 -0.49 -14.77
C LEU A 63 -7.96 -1.04 -14.90
N SER A 64 -8.83 -0.68 -13.95
CA SER A 64 -10.25 -1.03 -13.98
C SER A 64 -11.06 -0.08 -13.08
N PRO A 65 -12.26 0.39 -13.48
CA PRO A 65 -13.03 -0.03 -14.64
C PRO A 65 -12.74 0.78 -15.92
N ALA A 66 -11.85 1.76 -15.87
CA ALA A 66 -11.52 2.58 -17.02
C ALA A 66 -10.89 1.75 -18.17
N SER A 67 -11.11 2.22 -19.40
CA SER A 67 -10.62 1.60 -20.64
C SER A 67 -9.10 1.54 -20.70
N GLY A 68 -8.55 0.52 -21.38
CA GLY A 68 -7.11 0.32 -21.52
C GLY A 68 -6.37 1.49 -22.16
N THR A 69 -7.05 2.33 -22.94
CA THR A 69 -6.49 3.55 -23.56
C THR A 69 -5.90 4.55 -22.57
N PHE A 70 -6.24 4.46 -21.28
CA PHE A 70 -5.72 5.34 -20.23
C PHE A 70 -4.52 4.76 -19.49
N ILE A 71 -3.93 3.66 -20.00
CA ILE A 71 -2.69 3.08 -19.50
C ILE A 71 -1.53 3.70 -20.28
N GLY A 72 -0.80 4.60 -19.62
CA GLY A 72 0.35 5.32 -20.18
C GLY A 72 1.71 4.65 -19.98
N ILE A 73 1.73 3.43 -19.41
CA ILE A 73 2.94 2.61 -19.27
C ILE A 73 3.05 1.61 -20.42
N THR A 74 4.27 1.20 -20.74
CA THR A 74 4.56 0.27 -21.84
C THR A 74 5.07 -1.08 -21.33
N SER A 75 4.95 -2.13 -22.13
CA SER A 75 5.41 -3.48 -21.76
C SER A 75 6.91 -3.59 -21.43
N PRO A 76 7.82 -2.80 -22.03
CA PRO A 76 9.22 -2.77 -21.57
C PRO A 76 9.43 -2.25 -20.15
N GLU A 77 8.47 -1.53 -19.58
CA GLU A 77 8.55 -0.94 -18.24
C GLU A 77 8.01 -1.88 -17.16
N VAL A 78 7.28 -2.92 -17.54
CA VAL A 78 6.63 -3.87 -16.64
C VAL A 78 7.31 -5.23 -16.75
N SER A 79 7.74 -5.77 -15.62
CA SER A 79 8.40 -7.09 -15.59
C SER A 79 7.42 -8.25 -15.82
N ASP A 80 6.16 -8.06 -15.42
CA ASP A 80 5.09 -9.06 -15.53
C ASP A 80 3.96 -8.58 -16.46
N THR A 81 2.69 -8.79 -16.11
CA THR A 81 1.56 -8.58 -17.03
C THR A 81 0.85 -7.25 -16.81
N ILE A 82 0.53 -6.56 -17.90
CA ILE A 82 -0.39 -5.42 -17.90
C ILE A 82 -1.81 -5.95 -18.12
N TYR A 83 -2.76 -5.62 -17.24
CA TYR A 83 -4.16 -6.00 -17.37
C TYR A 83 -5.03 -4.79 -17.69
N ALA A 84 -5.84 -4.93 -18.75
CA ALA A 84 -6.82 -3.94 -19.17
C ALA A 84 -8.22 -4.54 -19.23
N VAL A 85 -9.25 -3.70 -19.11
CA VAL A 85 -10.65 -4.15 -19.22
C VAL A 85 -11.07 -4.49 -20.66
N ASP A 86 -10.32 -3.98 -21.65
CA ASP A 86 -10.60 -4.10 -23.08
C ASP A 86 -9.30 -4.22 -23.91
N ALA A 87 -9.44 -4.33 -25.24
CA ALA A 87 -8.33 -4.48 -26.17
C ALA A 87 -7.64 -3.15 -26.56
N THR A 88 -7.92 -2.05 -25.86
CA THR A 88 -7.32 -0.73 -26.15
C THR A 88 -6.09 -0.42 -25.30
N GLY A 89 -5.66 -1.37 -24.46
CA GLY A 89 -4.44 -1.26 -23.67
C GLY A 89 -3.16 -1.29 -24.51
N PRO A 90 -1.99 -1.08 -23.87
CA PRO A 90 -0.69 -1.14 -24.53
C PRO A 90 -0.39 -2.54 -25.06
N ASP A 91 0.54 -2.62 -26.02
CA ASP A 91 0.91 -3.87 -26.69
C ASP A 91 1.29 -4.96 -25.70
N GLY A 92 0.60 -6.11 -25.75
CA GLY A 92 0.83 -7.23 -24.83
C GLY A 92 -0.01 -7.21 -23.55
N ALA A 93 -0.90 -6.22 -23.38
CA ALA A 93 -1.86 -6.23 -22.28
C ALA A 93 -2.80 -7.45 -22.36
N ALA A 94 -2.98 -8.12 -21.22
CA ALA A 94 -3.93 -9.20 -21.03
C ALA A 94 -5.33 -8.66 -20.74
N GLY A 95 -6.34 -9.44 -21.15
CA GLY A 95 -7.74 -9.14 -20.90
C GLY A 95 -8.16 -9.27 -19.42
N ASN A 96 -9.38 -8.84 -19.15
CA ASN A 96 -9.93 -8.58 -17.82
C ASN A 96 -10.14 -9.78 -16.87
N THR A 97 -9.75 -11.01 -17.23
CA THR A 97 -10.09 -12.21 -16.45
C THR A 97 -9.64 -12.08 -14.99
N GLN A 98 -8.42 -11.56 -14.75
CA GLN A 98 -7.89 -11.33 -13.40
C GLN A 98 -8.50 -10.08 -12.71
N LEU A 99 -8.78 -9.02 -13.47
CA LEU A 99 -9.44 -7.80 -12.95
C LEU A 99 -10.89 -8.08 -12.49
N SER A 100 -11.60 -8.96 -13.19
CA SER A 100 -12.96 -9.37 -12.85
C SER A 100 -13.01 -10.15 -11.52
N LEU A 101 -11.96 -10.93 -11.22
CA LEU A 101 -11.82 -11.64 -9.95
C LEU A 101 -11.44 -10.69 -8.81
N ALA A 102 -10.67 -9.64 -9.10
CA ALA A 102 -10.26 -8.62 -8.15
C ALA A 102 -11.40 -7.68 -7.70
N MET A 103 -12.39 -7.42 -8.57
CA MET A 103 -13.50 -6.50 -8.27
C MET A 103 -14.73 -7.17 -7.60
N LEU A 104 -14.76 -8.49 -7.44
CA LEU A 104 -15.93 -9.23 -6.92
C LEU A 104 -15.82 -9.59 -5.42
N ARG A 105 -14.85 -9.05 -4.68
CA ARG A 105 -14.70 -9.28 -3.23
C ARG A 105 -14.57 -7.98 -2.47
#